data_AF-A0A6M4NST5-F1
#
_entry.id   AF-A0A6M4NST5-F1
#
_cell.length_a   1.000
_cell.length_b   1.000
_cell.length_c   1.000
_cell.angle_alpha   90.00
_cell.angle_beta   90.00
_cell.angle_gamma   90.00
#
_symmetry.space_group_name_H-M   'P 1'
#
loop_
_entity.id
_entity.type
_entity.pdbx_description
1 polymer ?
#
loop_
_entity_poly.entity_id
_entity_poly.type
_entity_poly.pdbx_seq_one_letter_code
_entity_poly.pdbx_strand_id
1 'polypeptide(L)'
;MSNLSIASVLEKNRVSSENAMVIALDIDLVDPVTSAYVMTLRIVNYDTDLTIDGKLYTKISFDLSLQDDANEIQNVNLSIQDSIGLVRPYLQTYRGAVGSKVTMMLLTVDPEDRTSLVDFSEIFEVVGSSSPDYAVNLELGAENPLTRMFPGRTQMRDRCSFRYKSRFCGYTGTLTSCDLSLTGDNGCRVHKNESRFGGYPSITVVQI
;
A
#
# COMPACT_ATOMS: atom_id res chain seq x y z
N MET A 1 -12.30 3.27 3.17
CA MET A 1 -12.46 3.09 4.62
C MET A 1 -12.26 1.62 4.92
N SER A 2 -11.04 1.25 5.27
CA SER A 2 -10.75 -0.09 5.79
C SER A 2 -11.21 -0.10 7.24
N ASN A 3 -12.25 -0.87 7.54
CA ASN A 3 -12.76 -1.02 8.90
C ASN A 3 -11.82 -1.93 9.68
N LEU A 4 -11.62 -1.62 10.96
CA LEU A 4 -10.98 -2.53 11.92
C LEU A 4 -11.68 -3.89 11.90
N SER A 5 -10.93 -4.97 12.19
CA SER A 5 -11.50 -6.30 12.26
C SER A 5 -12.58 -6.37 13.36
N ILE A 6 -13.56 -7.26 13.21
CA ILE A 6 -14.62 -7.43 14.23
C ILE A 6 -13.99 -7.78 15.59
N ALA A 7 -12.89 -8.54 15.59
CA ALA A 7 -12.14 -8.89 16.78
C ALA A 7 -11.53 -7.65 17.45
N SER A 8 -10.82 -6.78 16.72
CA SER A 8 -10.24 -5.56 17.33
C SER A 8 -11.29 -4.52 17.69
N VAL A 9 -12.44 -4.47 17.02
CA VAL A 9 -13.58 -3.64 17.47
C VAL A 9 -14.14 -4.14 18.80
N LEU A 10 -14.29 -5.45 18.98
CA LEU A 10 -14.73 -6.03 20.25
C LEU A 10 -13.71 -5.76 21.36
N GLU A 11 -12.41 -5.95 21.08
CA GLU A 11 -11.35 -5.71 22.06
C GLU A 11 -11.24 -4.23 22.46
N LYS A 12 -11.28 -3.30 21.50
CA LYS A 12 -11.28 -1.85 21.80
C LYS A 12 -12.43 -1.44 22.73
N ASN A 13 -13.58 -2.09 22.59
CA ASN A 13 -14.79 -1.79 23.36
C ASN A 13 -14.86 -2.53 24.70
N ARG A 14 -13.89 -3.41 25.03
CA ARG A 14 -13.82 -4.05 26.34
C ARG A 14 -13.37 -3.05 27.41
N VAL A 15 -14.01 -3.13 28.59
CA VAL A 15 -13.63 -2.32 29.76
C VAL A 15 -12.25 -2.70 30.30
N SER A 16 -11.84 -3.95 30.08
CA SER A 16 -10.51 -4.47 30.37
C SER A 16 -10.17 -5.52 29.31
N SER A 17 -8.98 -5.39 28.73
CA SER A 17 -8.37 -6.36 27.82
C SER A 17 -6.94 -6.59 28.27
N GLU A 18 -6.49 -7.83 28.17
CA GLU A 18 -5.09 -8.21 28.40
C GLU A 18 -4.28 -8.09 27.11
N ASN A 19 -4.94 -7.91 25.96
CA ASN A 19 -4.31 -7.77 24.66
C ASN A 19 -3.77 -6.36 24.44
N ALA A 20 -2.58 -6.27 23.84
CA ALA A 20 -1.96 -4.99 23.51
C ALA A 20 -2.20 -4.64 22.03
N MET A 21 -2.63 -3.41 21.76
CA MET A 21 -2.59 -2.86 20.41
C MET A 21 -1.18 -2.35 20.12
N VAL A 22 -0.55 -2.92 19.10
CA VAL A 22 0.85 -2.70 18.75
C VAL A 22 0.95 -2.21 17.32
N ILE A 23 1.88 -1.30 17.06
CA ILE A 23 2.18 -0.82 15.71
C ILE A 23 3.47 -1.47 15.24
N ALA A 24 3.46 -2.03 14.03
CA ALA A 24 4.63 -2.51 13.32
C ALA A 24 4.76 -1.82 11.96
N LEU A 25 5.99 -1.71 11.47
CA LEU A 25 6.32 -1.04 10.22
C LEU A 25 7.18 -1.94 9.34
N ASP A 26 6.80 -2.05 8.07
CA ASP A 26 7.65 -2.54 6.98
C ASP A 26 8.16 -1.32 6.18
N ILE A 27 9.47 -1.09 6.19
CA ILE A 27 10.12 -0.02 5.41
C ILE A 27 10.82 -0.66 4.22
N ASP A 28 10.20 -0.58 3.05
CA ASP A 28 10.70 -1.11 1.78
C ASP A 28 11.68 -0.12 1.15
N LEU A 29 12.96 -0.31 1.46
CA LEU A 29 14.04 0.51 0.94
C LEU A 29 14.22 0.28 -0.57
N VAL A 30 14.32 1.40 -1.28
CA VAL A 30 14.63 1.42 -2.72
C VAL A 30 15.96 2.10 -2.98
N ASP A 31 16.62 1.67 -4.05
CA ASP A 31 17.82 2.32 -4.55
C ASP A 31 17.44 3.69 -5.16
N PRO A 32 18.07 4.79 -4.74
CA PRO A 32 17.66 6.13 -5.15
C PRO A 32 17.99 6.47 -6.61
N VAL A 33 18.81 5.68 -7.30
CA VAL A 33 19.21 5.90 -8.70
C VAL A 33 18.35 5.05 -9.63
N THR A 34 18.12 3.80 -9.26
CA THR A 34 17.42 2.82 -10.11
C THR A 34 15.96 2.61 -9.74
N SER A 35 15.52 3.12 -8.59
CA SER A 35 14.22 2.83 -7.97
C SER A 35 13.95 1.34 -7.77
N ALA A 36 15.01 0.52 -7.77
CA ALA A 36 14.91 -0.91 -7.55
C ALA A 36 14.73 -1.19 -6.06
N TYR A 37 13.87 -2.15 -5.73
CA TYR A 37 13.76 -2.66 -4.36
C TYR A 37 15.09 -3.25 -3.89
N VAL A 38 15.50 -2.90 -2.67
CA VAL A 38 16.72 -3.39 -2.04
C VAL A 38 16.38 -4.40 -0.95
N MET A 39 15.65 -3.95 0.08
CA MET A 39 15.31 -4.76 1.24
C MET A 39 14.17 -4.11 2.05
N THR A 40 13.49 -4.92 2.86
CA THR A 40 12.52 -4.44 3.86
C THR A 40 13.15 -4.44 5.24
N LEU A 41 13.15 -3.29 5.93
CA LEU A 41 13.40 -3.22 7.37
C LEU A 41 12.08 -3.43 8.11
N ARG A 42 12.10 -4.27 9.15
CA ARG A 42 10.92 -4.65 9.92
C ARG A 42 11.10 -4.28 11.37
N ILE A 43 10.31 -3.34 11.83
CA ILE A 43 10.40 -2.81 13.20
C ILE A 43 9.04 -2.81 13.87
N VAL A 44 9.04 -3.01 15.19
CA VAL A 44 7.81 -3.03 15.99
C VAL A 44 7.98 -2.17 17.24
N ASN A 45 6.96 -1.37 17.56
CA ASN A 45 6.91 -0.59 18.78
C ASN A 45 6.30 -1.43 19.90
N TYR A 46 7.12 -2.34 20.44
CA TYR A 46 6.75 -3.27 21.51
C TYR A 46 7.95 -3.58 22.41
N ASP A 47 7.72 -4.24 23.54
CA ASP A 47 8.74 -4.54 24.56
C ASP A 47 9.74 -5.64 24.13
N THR A 48 9.32 -6.48 23.19
CA THR A 48 9.99 -7.67 22.70
C THR A 48 9.88 -7.80 21.19
N ASP A 49 10.80 -8.55 20.58
CA ASP A 49 10.73 -8.87 19.16
C ASP A 49 9.48 -9.73 18.90
N LEU A 50 8.78 -9.44 17.80
CA LEU A 50 7.53 -10.11 17.45
C LEU A 50 7.69 -10.89 16.15
N THR A 51 7.01 -12.03 16.02
CA THR A 51 6.91 -12.74 14.74
C THR A 51 5.51 -12.57 14.18
N ILE A 52 5.38 -11.89 13.04
CA ILE A 52 4.12 -11.63 12.35
C ILE A 52 4.16 -12.38 11.02
N ASP A 53 3.20 -13.27 10.76
CA ASP A 53 3.12 -14.07 9.53
C ASP A 53 4.45 -14.77 9.15
N GLY A 54 5.18 -15.26 10.17
CA GLY A 54 6.48 -15.93 9.99
C GLY A 54 7.66 -15.01 9.72
N LYS A 55 7.49 -13.68 9.79
CA LYS A 55 8.55 -12.69 9.66
C LYS A 55 8.90 -12.11 11.03
N LEU A 56 10.19 -11.99 11.31
CA LEU A 56 10.68 -11.37 12.55
C LEU A 56 10.68 -9.84 12.44
N TYR A 57 10.09 -9.18 13.42
CA TYR A 57 10.09 -7.75 13.62
C TYR A 57 10.95 -7.42 14.83
N THR A 58 11.96 -6.59 14.61
CA THR A 58 12.89 -6.16 15.67
C THR A 58 12.24 -5.08 16.50
N LYS A 59 12.31 -5.19 17.83
CA LYS A 59 11.82 -4.16 18.73
C LYS A 59 12.61 -2.88 18.58
N ILE A 60 11.94 -1.79 18.20
CA ILE A 60 12.50 -0.45 18.16
C ILE A 60 11.39 0.52 18.54
N SER A 61 11.67 1.39 19.51
CA SER A 61 10.73 2.43 19.90
C SER A 61 10.64 3.50 18.84
N PHE A 62 9.42 3.84 18.45
CA PHE A 62 9.14 4.93 17.53
C PHE A 62 7.83 5.63 17.86
N ASP A 63 7.74 6.90 17.53
CA ASP A 63 6.58 7.75 17.73
C ASP A 63 6.02 8.20 16.38
N LEU A 64 4.69 8.21 16.27
CA LEU A 64 3.95 8.70 15.11
C LEU A 64 3.19 9.96 15.51
N SER A 65 3.40 11.05 14.78
CA SER A 65 2.64 12.30 14.96
C SER A 65 2.04 12.74 13.63
N LEU A 66 0.79 13.19 13.69
CA LEU A 66 0.10 13.77 12.55
C LEU A 66 0.33 15.28 12.57
N GLN A 67 0.83 15.83 11.47
CA GLN A 67 0.79 17.27 11.24
C GLN A 67 -0.49 17.61 10.51
N ASP A 68 -1.34 18.41 11.17
CA ASP A 68 -2.61 18.89 10.62
C ASP A 68 -2.56 20.42 10.57
N ASP A 69 -1.90 20.94 9.54
CA ASP A 69 -1.89 22.36 9.24
C ASP A 69 -2.98 22.68 8.22
N ALA A 70 -3.83 23.66 8.55
CA ALA A 70 -4.95 24.06 7.71
C ALA A 70 -4.42 24.59 6.36
N ASN A 71 -4.71 23.88 5.27
CA ASN A 71 -4.26 24.03 3.87
C ASN A 71 -3.04 23.19 3.43
N GLU A 72 -2.45 22.34 4.27
CA GLU A 72 -1.38 21.44 3.84
C GLU A 72 -1.88 20.00 3.65
N ILE A 73 -1.16 19.25 2.81
CA ILE A 73 -1.39 17.81 2.68
C ILE A 73 -0.97 17.19 4.01
N GLN A 74 -1.87 16.43 4.63
CA GLN A 74 -1.58 15.76 5.90
C GLN A 74 -0.37 14.84 5.74
N ASN A 75 0.69 15.14 6.47
CA ASN A 75 1.89 14.34 6.54
C ASN A 75 1.98 13.67 7.91
N VAL A 76 2.44 12.42 7.92
CA VAL A 76 2.68 11.65 9.14
C VAL A 76 4.17 11.70 9.44
N ASN A 77 4.55 12.23 10.59
CA ASN A 77 5.93 12.23 11.05
C ASN A 77 6.20 11.00 11.89
N LEU A 78 7.15 10.18 11.45
CA LEU A 78 7.64 8.99 12.13
C LEU A 78 9.01 9.28 12.75
N SER A 79 9.11 9.27 14.07
CA SER A 79 10.36 9.43 14.81
C SER A 79 10.80 8.10 15.41
N ILE A 80 11.89 7.54 14.91
CA ILE A 80 12.44 6.24 15.33
C ILE A 80 13.65 6.49 16.24
N GLN A 81 13.66 5.90 17.43
CA GLN A 81 14.80 5.93 18.34
C GLN A 81 15.76 4.77 18.03
N ASP A 82 16.69 5.01 17.10
CA ASP A 82 17.62 4.00 16.62
C ASP A 82 18.85 3.85 17.54
N SER A 83 18.61 3.44 18.78
CA SER A 83 19.68 3.19 19.77
C SER A 83 20.59 2.01 19.41
N ILE A 84 20.12 1.08 18.57
CA ILE A 84 20.84 -0.12 18.15
C ILE A 84 21.63 0.12 16.84
N GLY A 85 21.32 1.19 16.11
CA GLY A 85 21.97 1.54 14.84
C GLY A 85 21.53 0.66 13.68
N LEU A 86 20.30 0.17 13.70
CA LEU A 86 19.74 -0.71 12.66
C LEU A 86 19.27 0.07 11.45
N VAL A 87 18.62 1.22 11.64
CA VAL A 87 17.90 1.95 10.56
C VAL A 87 18.80 3.00 9.92
N ARG A 88 19.57 3.72 10.73
CA ARG A 88 20.41 4.86 10.33
C ARG A 88 21.44 4.53 9.24
N PRO A 89 22.20 3.41 9.29
CA PRO A 89 23.19 3.11 8.25
C PRO A 89 22.55 2.95 6.86
N TYR A 90 21.37 2.36 6.80
CA TYR A 90 20.63 2.20 5.55
C TYR A 90 20.09 3.53 5.04
N LEU A 91 19.57 4.39 5.92
CA LEU A 91 19.13 5.73 5.52
C LEU A 91 20.27 6.56 4.94
N GLN A 92 21.47 6.51 5.53
CA GLN A 92 22.64 7.21 5.00
C GLN A 92 23.07 6.66 3.63
N THR A 93 22.98 5.35 3.46
CA THR A 93 23.35 4.68 2.20
C THR A 93 22.34 4.99 1.08
N TYR A 94 21.05 5.02 1.39
CA TYR A 94 19.95 5.17 0.43
C TYR A 94 19.32 6.56 0.43
N ARG A 95 20.13 7.62 0.63
CA ARG A 95 19.72 9.04 0.54
C ARG A 95 18.45 9.38 1.35
N GLY A 96 18.37 8.89 2.57
CA GLY A 96 17.25 9.16 3.46
C GLY A 96 16.00 8.31 3.18
N ALA A 97 16.13 7.24 2.39
CA ALA A 97 15.02 6.38 1.97
C ALA A 97 13.89 7.14 1.25
N VAL A 98 14.16 8.33 0.70
CA VAL A 98 13.15 9.09 -0.05
C VAL A 98 12.65 8.26 -1.24
N GLY A 99 11.33 8.17 -1.42
CA GLY A 99 10.67 7.31 -2.41
C GLY A 99 10.51 5.84 -1.99
N SER A 100 11.01 5.47 -0.80
CA SER A 100 10.73 4.17 -0.20
C SER A 100 9.30 4.13 0.34
N LYS A 101 8.74 2.92 0.43
CA LYS A 101 7.38 2.72 0.96
C LYS A 101 7.45 2.29 2.41
N VAL A 102 6.54 2.81 3.22
CA VAL A 102 6.36 2.41 4.61
C VAL A 102 4.97 1.84 4.75
N THR A 103 4.87 0.56 5.07
CA THR A 103 3.60 -0.08 5.41
C THR A 103 3.46 -0.09 6.92
N MET A 104 2.54 0.71 7.44
CA MET A 104 2.15 0.71 8.83
C MET A 104 1.09 -0.33 9.07
N MET A 105 1.28 -1.16 10.10
CA MET A 105 0.35 -2.21 10.50
C MET A 105 -0.04 -2.01 11.96
N LEU A 106 -1.34 -1.95 12.22
CA LEU A 106 -1.90 -2.05 13.56
C LEU A 106 -2.25 -3.51 13.83
N LEU A 107 -1.76 -4.01 14.95
CA LEU A 107 -1.87 -5.41 15.35
C LEU A 107 -2.52 -5.47 16.73
N THR A 108 -3.33 -6.50 16.95
CA THR A 108 -3.68 -6.93 18.30
C THR A 108 -2.77 -8.09 18.67
N VAL A 109 -2.02 -7.95 19.77
CA VAL A 109 -1.09 -8.96 20.29
C VAL A 109 -1.67 -9.54 21.57
N ASP A 110 -1.83 -10.85 21.59
CA ASP A 110 -2.10 -11.61 22.81
C ASP A 110 -0.78 -11.81 23.60
N PRO A 111 -0.70 -11.39 24.88
CA PRO A 111 0.53 -11.49 25.66
C PRO A 111 0.96 -12.94 25.96
N GLU A 112 0.02 -13.90 25.98
CA GLU A 112 0.31 -15.31 26.31
C GLU A 112 0.75 -16.09 25.07
N ASP A 113 -0.01 -15.98 23.99
CA ASP A 113 0.21 -16.76 22.76
C ASP A 113 1.08 -16.04 21.73
N ARG A 114 1.38 -14.75 21.92
CA ARG A 114 2.13 -13.87 20.99
C ARG A 114 1.64 -13.95 19.55
N THR A 115 0.38 -14.35 19.38
CA THR A 115 -0.25 -14.49 18.09
C THR A 115 -0.73 -13.10 17.70
N SER A 116 -0.30 -12.62 16.54
CA SER A 116 -0.63 -11.28 16.06
C SER A 116 -1.62 -11.36 14.91
N LEU A 117 -2.73 -10.64 15.02
CA LEU A 117 -3.65 -10.42 13.91
C LEU A 117 -3.44 -9.01 13.36
N VAL A 118 -3.22 -8.88 12.05
CA VAL A 118 -3.16 -7.58 11.36
C VAL A 118 -4.58 -7.04 11.23
N ASP A 119 -4.90 -5.99 11.98
CA ASP A 119 -6.22 -5.39 12.02
C ASP A 119 -6.40 -4.28 10.98
N PHE A 120 -5.32 -3.54 10.74
CA PHE A 120 -5.30 -2.42 9.82
C PHE A 120 -3.91 -2.28 9.22
N SER A 121 -3.84 -1.97 7.93
CA SER A 121 -2.59 -1.65 7.25
C SER A 121 -2.76 -0.46 6.32
N GLU A 122 -1.81 0.46 6.35
CA GLU A 122 -1.77 1.63 5.47
C GLU A 122 -0.37 1.81 4.90
N ILE A 123 -0.30 2.26 3.65
CA ILE A 123 0.96 2.43 2.91
C ILE A 123 1.20 3.92 2.73
N PHE A 124 2.37 4.36 3.15
CA PHE A 124 2.88 5.72 2.97
C PHE A 124 4.14 5.71 2.13
N GLU A 125 4.48 6.87 1.57
CA GLU A 125 5.75 7.09 0.86
C GLU A 125 6.62 8.04 1.68
N VAL A 126 7.92 7.75 1.78
CA VAL A 126 8.87 8.66 2.44
C VAL A 126 9.12 9.86 1.53
N VAL A 127 8.68 11.04 1.94
CA VAL A 127 8.86 12.31 1.23
C VAL A 127 10.10 13.04 1.72
N GLY A 128 10.37 12.94 3.01
CA GLY A 128 11.48 13.62 3.67
C GLY A 128 12.11 12.75 4.75
N SER A 129 13.36 13.05 5.09
CA SER A 129 14.03 12.41 6.21
C SER A 129 15.03 13.36 6.86
N SER A 130 15.21 13.22 8.16
CA SER A 130 16.29 13.84 8.92
C SER A 130 16.77 12.88 10.00
N SER A 131 18.03 12.98 10.41
CA SER A 131 18.59 12.10 11.45
C SER A 131 19.50 12.85 12.42
N PRO A 132 18.95 13.68 13.34
CA PRO A 132 19.73 14.27 14.41
C PRO A 132 20.14 13.20 15.43
N ASP A 133 21.46 13.05 15.63
CA ASP A 133 22.06 12.12 16.61
C ASP A 133 21.58 10.65 16.49
N TYR A 134 20.79 10.19 17.48
CA TYR A 134 20.24 8.82 17.57
C TYR A 134 18.75 8.75 17.17
N ALA A 135 18.15 9.89 16.80
CA ALA A 135 16.77 9.95 16.32
C ALA A 135 16.76 9.97 14.79
N VAL A 136 15.90 9.15 14.21
CA VAL A 136 15.62 9.10 12.78
C VAL A 136 14.21 9.60 12.59
N ASN A 137 14.04 10.73 11.91
CA ASN A 137 12.73 11.29 11.60
C ASN A 137 12.45 11.10 10.12
N LEU A 138 11.35 10.43 9.79
CA LEU A 138 10.85 10.26 8.44
C LEU A 138 9.54 11.03 8.30
N GLU A 139 9.44 11.82 7.25
CA GLU A 139 8.21 12.47 6.84
C GLU A 139 7.52 11.57 5.83
N LEU A 140 6.38 11.03 6.22
CA LEU A 140 5.59 10.09 5.44
C LEU A 140 4.44 10.86 4.78
N GLY A 141 4.51 10.96 3.46
CA GLY A 141 3.43 11.48 2.63
C GLY A 141 2.39 10.40 2.39
N ALA A 142 1.12 10.76 2.59
CA ALA A 142 0.02 9.95 2.10
C ALA A 142 -0.01 9.95 0.56
N GLU A 143 -0.46 8.85 -0.04
CA GLU A 143 -0.62 8.74 -1.50
C GLU A 143 -1.50 9.90 -2.00
N ASN A 144 -0.97 10.81 -2.80
CA ASN A 144 -1.74 11.94 -3.31
C ASN A 144 -2.80 11.43 -4.32
N PRO A 145 -4.10 11.48 -4.01
CA PRO A 145 -5.12 10.97 -4.93
C PRO A 145 -5.18 11.77 -6.24
N LEU A 146 -4.64 13.00 -6.28
CA LEU A 146 -4.58 13.85 -7.47
C LEU A 146 -3.46 13.45 -8.44
N THR A 147 -2.41 12.77 -7.98
CA THR A 147 -1.38 12.22 -8.89
C THR A 147 -1.87 10.94 -9.57
N ARG A 148 -2.92 10.31 -9.03
CA ARG A 148 -3.51 9.11 -9.59
C ARG A 148 -4.57 9.47 -10.62
N MET A 149 -4.31 9.08 -11.87
CA MET A 149 -5.27 9.28 -12.95
C MET A 149 -6.52 8.41 -12.71
N PHE A 150 -7.65 9.05 -12.45
CA PHE A 150 -8.95 8.41 -12.37
C PHE A 150 -9.89 8.92 -13.48
N PRO A 151 -10.57 8.01 -14.21
CA PRO A 151 -10.45 6.56 -14.17
C PRO A 151 -9.14 6.08 -14.83
N GLY A 152 -8.50 5.03 -14.28
CA GLY A 152 -7.21 4.51 -14.77
C GLY A 152 -7.22 3.95 -16.20
N ARG A 153 -8.35 4.00 -16.91
CA ARG A 153 -8.51 3.68 -18.33
C ARG A 153 -9.74 4.40 -18.89
N THR A 154 -9.68 4.80 -20.15
CA THR A 154 -10.83 5.38 -20.85
C THR A 154 -12.00 4.40 -20.88
N GLN A 155 -13.16 4.87 -20.45
CA GLN A 155 -14.39 4.10 -20.38
C GLN A 155 -15.21 4.39 -21.65
N MET A 156 -15.23 3.46 -22.59
CA MET A 156 -16.05 3.58 -23.81
C MET A 156 -17.16 2.53 -23.80
N ARG A 157 -18.33 2.91 -24.30
CA ARG A 157 -19.49 2.01 -24.40
C ARG A 157 -19.24 0.89 -25.41
N ASP A 158 -18.85 1.28 -26.61
CA ASP A 158 -18.83 0.40 -27.79
C ASP A 158 -17.42 -0.12 -28.13
N ARG A 159 -16.40 0.32 -27.38
CA ARG A 159 -15.00 -0.02 -27.64
C ARG A 159 -14.31 -0.62 -26.41
N CYS A 160 -13.53 -1.66 -26.64
CA CYS A 160 -12.69 -2.33 -25.67
C CYS A 160 -11.46 -1.48 -25.37
N SER A 161 -11.22 -1.20 -24.08
CA SER A 161 -10.03 -0.46 -23.65
C SER A 161 -8.77 -1.32 -23.58
N PHE A 162 -8.88 -2.65 -23.70
CA PHE A 162 -7.76 -3.56 -23.51
C PHE A 162 -6.95 -3.71 -24.80
N ARG A 163 -5.62 -3.75 -24.67
CA ARG A 163 -4.74 -4.14 -25.77
C ARG A 163 -5.01 -5.59 -26.15
N TYR A 164 -5.19 -5.87 -27.44
CA TYR A 164 -5.44 -7.21 -27.95
C TYR A 164 -4.32 -8.19 -27.54
N LYS A 165 -4.70 -9.41 -27.14
CA LYS A 165 -3.79 -10.45 -26.59
C LYS A 165 -3.01 -10.06 -25.32
N SER A 166 -3.32 -8.93 -24.68
CA SER A 166 -2.79 -8.63 -23.35
C SER A 166 -3.36 -9.58 -22.30
N ARG A 167 -2.71 -9.64 -21.13
CA ARG A 167 -3.18 -10.40 -19.96
C ARG A 167 -4.64 -10.11 -19.60
N PHE A 168 -5.08 -8.85 -19.77
CA PHE A 168 -6.44 -8.42 -19.46
C PHE A 168 -7.45 -8.82 -20.55
N CYS A 169 -7.05 -8.75 -21.82
CA CYS A 169 -7.85 -9.26 -22.92
C CYS A 169 -8.04 -10.78 -22.80
N GLY A 170 -6.96 -11.54 -22.58
CA GLY A 170 -7.01 -12.99 -22.37
C GLY A 170 -7.28 -13.85 -23.60
N TYR A 171 -7.44 -13.25 -24.80
CA TYR A 171 -7.59 -14.02 -26.03
C TYR A 171 -6.26 -14.65 -26.49
N THR A 172 -6.24 -15.97 -26.64
CA THR A 172 -5.06 -16.77 -27.03
C THR A 172 -5.21 -17.46 -28.39
N GLY A 173 -6.28 -17.18 -29.13
CA GLY A 173 -6.57 -17.84 -30.41
C GLY A 173 -5.72 -17.35 -31.60
N THR A 174 -6.00 -17.94 -32.76
CA THR A 174 -5.21 -17.78 -34.00
C THR A 174 -5.43 -16.44 -34.71
N LEU A 175 -6.59 -15.80 -34.53
CA LEU A 175 -6.89 -14.49 -35.13
C LEU A 175 -5.80 -13.45 -34.79
N THR A 176 -5.34 -12.72 -35.80
CA THR A 176 -4.19 -11.82 -35.70
C THR A 176 -4.56 -10.39 -35.32
N SER A 177 -5.81 -9.98 -35.53
CA SER A 177 -6.31 -8.64 -35.25
C SER A 177 -7.66 -8.66 -34.53
N CYS A 178 -8.04 -7.52 -33.96
CA CYS A 178 -9.33 -7.27 -33.34
C CYS A 178 -9.71 -5.81 -33.59
N ASP A 179 -10.98 -5.55 -33.88
CA ASP A 179 -11.53 -4.20 -34.11
C ASP A 179 -11.92 -3.47 -32.80
N LEU A 180 -11.68 -4.11 -31.65
CA LEU A 180 -12.02 -3.63 -30.30
C LEU A 180 -13.52 -3.40 -30.09
N SER A 181 -14.41 -3.93 -30.92
CA SER A 181 -15.86 -3.85 -30.70
C SER A 181 -16.37 -5.06 -29.90
N LEU A 182 -17.57 -4.96 -29.32
CA LEU A 182 -18.23 -6.12 -28.71
C LEU A 182 -18.83 -7.03 -29.79
N THR A 183 -19.56 -6.45 -30.74
CA THR A 183 -20.42 -7.15 -31.70
C THR A 183 -20.09 -6.89 -33.18
N GLY A 184 -19.00 -6.19 -33.50
CA GLY A 184 -18.58 -5.95 -34.87
C GLY A 184 -17.99 -7.19 -35.54
N ASP A 185 -17.70 -7.08 -36.84
CA ASP A 185 -17.26 -8.16 -37.71
C ASP A 185 -15.97 -8.86 -37.24
N ASN A 186 -15.13 -8.16 -36.46
CA ASN A 186 -13.90 -8.70 -35.87
C ASN A 186 -13.79 -8.35 -34.38
N GLY A 187 -14.93 -8.36 -33.69
CA GLY A 187 -15.09 -7.99 -32.28
C GLY A 187 -15.04 -9.16 -31.30
N CYS A 188 -15.14 -8.85 -30.00
CA CYS A 188 -14.95 -9.84 -28.94
C CYS A 188 -15.88 -11.06 -29.00
N ARG A 189 -17.11 -10.94 -29.54
CA ARG A 189 -17.99 -12.10 -29.77
C ARG A 189 -17.46 -13.06 -30.82
N VAL A 190 -16.87 -12.55 -31.90
CA VAL A 190 -16.25 -13.38 -32.96
C VAL A 190 -15.06 -14.16 -32.39
N HIS A 191 -14.31 -13.52 -31.49
CA HIS A 191 -13.20 -14.11 -30.75
C HIS A 191 -13.65 -14.96 -29.54
N LYS A 192 -14.96 -15.12 -29.30
CA LYS A 192 -15.55 -15.84 -28.16
C LYS A 192 -14.99 -15.39 -26.80
N ASN A 193 -14.79 -14.08 -26.65
CA ASN A 193 -14.13 -13.45 -25.51
C ASN A 193 -14.99 -12.30 -24.92
N GLU A 194 -16.31 -12.36 -25.07
CA GLU A 194 -17.22 -11.34 -24.54
C GLU A 194 -17.15 -11.16 -23.01
N SER A 195 -16.83 -12.22 -22.26
CA SER A 195 -16.70 -12.17 -20.80
C SER A 195 -15.55 -11.29 -20.32
N ARG A 196 -14.55 -11.03 -21.18
CA ARG A 196 -13.39 -10.17 -20.91
C ARG A 196 -13.42 -8.89 -21.74
N PHE A 197 -14.59 -8.51 -22.27
CA PHE A 197 -14.72 -7.25 -22.99
C PHE A 197 -14.38 -6.08 -22.06
N GLY A 198 -13.49 -5.20 -22.52
CA GLY A 198 -12.97 -4.09 -21.72
C GLY A 198 -13.77 -2.79 -21.83
N GLY A 199 -14.89 -2.79 -22.56
CA GLY A 199 -15.80 -1.65 -22.65
C GLY A 199 -16.95 -1.75 -21.64
N TYR A 200 -17.78 -0.71 -21.59
CA TYR A 200 -18.82 -0.54 -20.58
C TYR A 200 -20.18 -0.26 -21.24
N PRO A 201 -20.89 -1.29 -21.74
CA PRO A 201 -22.12 -1.14 -22.52
C PRO A 201 -23.28 -0.45 -21.78
N SER A 202 -23.22 -0.44 -20.44
CA SER A 202 -24.21 0.15 -19.54
C SER A 202 -24.09 1.66 -19.39
N ILE A 203 -23.01 2.29 -19.90
CA ILE A 203 -22.90 3.75 -19.91
C ILE A 203 -23.95 4.30 -20.89
N THR A 204 -25.00 4.90 -20.34
CA THR A 204 -26.04 5.60 -21.10
C THR A 204 -25.61 7.03 -21.39
N VAL A 205 -25.64 7.42 -22.65
CA VAL A 205 -25.51 8.83 -23.05
C VAL A 205 -26.90 9.44 -22.96
N VAL A 206 -27.08 10.49 -22.17
CA VAL A 206 -28.26 11.36 -22.33
C VAL A 206 -28.11 11.99 -23.71
N GLN A 207 -29.02 11.67 -24.62
CA GLN A 207 -29.09 12.36 -25.91
C GLN A 207 -29.56 13.78 -25.62
N ILE A 208 -28.67 14.76 -25.78
CA ILE A 208 -28.96 16.19 -25.75
C ILE A 208 -29.24 16.63 -27.19
#